data_AF-A0A934YIA6-F1
#
_entry.id   AF-A0A934YIA6-F1
#
_cell.length_a   1.000
_cell.length_b   1.000
_cell.length_c   1.000
_cell.angle_alpha   90.00
_cell.angle_beta   90.00
_cell.angle_gamma   90.00
#
_symmetry.space_group_name_H-M   'P 1'
#
loop_
_entity.id
_entity.type
_entity.pdbx_description
1 polymer ?
#
loop_
_entity_poly.entity_id
_entity_poly.type
_entity_poly.pdbx_seq_one_letter_code
_entity_poly.pdbx_strand_id
1 'polypeptide(L)'
;MLHEIRAARASYDPGLNVTVVDAAEGGGGALRDVSSTLLLDADGLLAGVDLRDGAGRGWVVMLRPHEDVASSRPARVRAALALDGRPATLHVPDVRARGSEMAIL
;
A
#
# COMPACT_ATOMS: atom_id res chain seq x y z
N MET A 1 -2.56 11.90 14.61
CA MET A 1 -3.72 11.01 14.41
C MET A 1 -3.46 10.24 13.13
N LEU A 2 -3.55 8.91 13.18
CA LEU A 2 -3.29 8.05 12.01
C LEU A 2 -4.57 7.95 11.20
N HIS A 3 -4.50 8.15 9.89
CA HIS A 3 -5.67 8.06 9.02
C HIS A 3 -5.67 6.72 8.29
N GLU A 4 -6.67 5.89 8.59
CA GLU A 4 -6.86 4.62 7.90
C GLU A 4 -7.66 4.82 6.60
N ILE A 5 -7.20 4.19 5.53
CA ILE A 5 -7.86 4.12 4.23
C ILE A 5 -7.92 2.66 3.81
N ARG A 6 -9.07 2.23 3.26
CA ARG A 6 -9.22 0.93 2.65
C ARG A 6 -8.70 0.95 1.21
N ALA A 7 -7.86 -0.01 0.83
CA ALA A 7 -7.48 -0.19 -0.57
C ALA A 7 -8.71 -0.58 -1.41
N ALA A 8 -8.90 0.11 -2.54
CA ALA A 8 -9.91 -0.20 -3.54
C ALA A 8 -9.55 -1.48 -4.32
N ARG A 9 -8.28 -1.63 -4.68
CA ARG A 9 -7.75 -2.83 -5.35
C ARG A 9 -6.26 -3.02 -5.09
N ALA A 10 -5.78 -4.24 -5.29
CA ALA A 10 -4.36 -4.56 -5.34
C ALA A 10 -4.08 -5.61 -6.43
N SER A 11 -2.97 -5.44 -7.14
CA SER A 11 -2.49 -6.39 -8.14
C SER A 11 -0.99 -6.58 -8.02
N TYR A 12 -0.50 -7.77 -8.34
CA TYR A 12 0.93 -8.08 -8.30
C TYR A 12 1.44 -8.30 -9.73
N ASP A 13 2.47 -7.55 -10.10
CA ASP A 13 3.21 -7.73 -11.35
C ASP A 13 4.41 -8.66 -11.09
N PRO A 14 4.39 -9.92 -11.59
CA PRO A 14 5.50 -10.85 -11.41
C PRO A 14 6.75 -10.49 -12.23
N GLY A 15 6.61 -9.73 -13.31
CA GLY A 15 7.72 -9.29 -14.15
C GLY A 15 8.54 -8.18 -13.49
N LEU A 16 7.88 -7.33 -12.70
CA LEU A 16 8.53 -6.23 -11.96
C LEU A 16 8.74 -6.52 -10.47
N ASN A 17 8.18 -7.61 -9.95
CA ASN A 17 8.15 -7.95 -8.52
C ASN A 17 7.56 -6.82 -7.66
N VAL A 18 6.44 -6.25 -8.11
CA VAL A 18 5.78 -5.11 -7.46
C VAL A 18 4.30 -5.41 -7.24
N THR A 19 3.81 -5.19 -6.02
CA THR A 19 2.38 -5.05 -5.77
C THR A 19 1.96 -3.59 -5.96
N VAL A 20 1.00 -3.34 -6.86
CA VAL A 20 0.35 -2.05 -7.03
C VAL A 20 -0.93 -2.04 -6.19
N VAL A 21 -1.08 -1.03 -5.33
CA VAL A 21 -2.24 -0.85 -4.46
C VAL A 21 -2.89 0.49 -4.76
N ASP A 22 -4.18 0.48 -5.11
CA ASP A 22 -4.94 1.72 -5.28
C ASP A 22 -5.78 1.97 -4.02
N ALA A 23 -5.50 3.07 -3.34
CA ALA A 23 -6.10 3.49 -2.08
C ALA A 23 -7.30 4.43 -2.25
N ALA A 24 -7.41 5.12 -3.39
CA ALA A 24 -8.54 5.98 -3.71
C ALA A 24 -8.76 6.05 -5.23
N GLU A 25 -10.02 6.24 -5.66
CA GLU A 25 -10.31 6.57 -7.05
C GLU A 25 -9.87 8.01 -7.33
N GLY A 26 -8.87 8.17 -8.20
CA GLY A 26 -8.41 9.47 -8.66
C GLY A 26 -7.22 10.02 -7.87
N GLY A 27 -6.02 9.61 -8.27
CA GLY A 27 -4.81 10.37 -8.00
C GLY A 27 -3.83 10.24 -9.14
N GLY A 28 -3.46 11.39 -9.72
CA GLY A 28 -2.49 11.51 -10.81
C GLY A 28 -1.18 12.16 -10.37
N GLY A 29 -0.87 12.11 -9.07
CA GLY A 29 0.39 12.63 -8.54
C GLY A 29 1.59 11.83 -9.05
N ALA A 30 2.75 12.47 -9.18
CA ALA A 30 3.98 11.78 -9.52
C ALA A 30 4.36 10.77 -8.41
N LEU A 31 4.83 9.59 -8.80
CA LEU A 31 5.36 8.60 -7.88
C LEU A 31 6.64 9.13 -7.21
N ARG A 32 6.65 9.14 -5.88
CA ARG A 32 7.82 9.49 -5.07
C ARG A 32 8.11 8.42 -4.03
N ASP A 33 9.37 8.28 -3.66
CA ASP A 33 9.77 7.37 -2.60
C ASP A 33 9.27 7.88 -1.25
N VAL A 34 8.64 7.00 -0.48
CA VAL A 34 8.10 7.28 0.84
C VAL A 34 8.55 6.19 1.81
N SER A 35 9.00 6.61 2.99
CA SER A 35 9.28 5.68 4.09
C SER A 35 7.98 5.07 4.57
N SER A 36 8.00 3.76 4.76
CA SER A 36 6.81 2.99 5.10
C SER A 36 7.12 1.82 6.01
N THR A 37 6.08 1.24 6.57
CA THR A 37 6.11 -0.07 7.20
C THR A 37 5.09 -0.95 6.50
N LEU A 38 5.55 -2.07 5.95
CA LEU A 38 4.66 -3.10 5.43
C LEU A 38 4.01 -3.82 6.60
N LEU A 39 2.71 -4.00 6.50
CA LEU A 39 1.92 -4.81 7.43
C LEU A 39 1.62 -6.12 6.69
N LEU A 40 2.07 -7.23 7.27
CA LEU A 40 2.04 -8.55 6.64
C LEU A 40 1.10 -9.47 7.41
N ASP A 41 0.37 -10.32 6.69
CA ASP A 41 -0.41 -11.39 7.29
C ASP A 41 0.47 -12.58 7.73
N ALA A 42 -0.15 -13.59 8.32
CA ALA A 42 0.53 -14.77 8.84
C ALA A 42 1.31 -15.57 7.77
N ASP A 43 0.95 -15.41 6.50
CA ASP A 43 1.61 -16.05 5.35
C ASP A 43 2.69 -15.15 4.73
N GLY A 44 2.93 -13.97 5.29
CA GLY A 44 3.87 -12.99 4.76
C GLY A 44 3.35 -12.21 3.55
N LEU A 45 2.04 -12.23 3.29
CA LEU A 45 1.41 -11.44 2.23
C LEU A 45 1.05 -10.05 2.73
N LEU A 46 0.97 -9.09 1.82
CA LEU A 46 0.64 -7.70 2.14
C LEU A 46 -0.80 -7.58 2.67
N ALA A 47 -0.93 -7.20 3.94
CA ALA A 47 -2.19 -6.87 4.60
C ALA A 47 -2.44 -5.35 4.63
N GLY A 48 -1.39 -4.54 4.64
CA GLY A 48 -1.48 -3.08 4.61
C GLY A 48 -0.13 -2.38 4.50
N VAL A 49 -0.15 -1.05 4.38
CA VAL A 49 1.04 -0.19 4.33
C VAL A 49 0.82 1.01 5.25
N ASP A 50 1.65 1.16 6.29
CA ASP A 50 1.76 2.39 7.09
C ASP A 50 2.76 3.33 6.41
N LEU A 51 2.26 4.45 5.89
CA LEU A 51 3.01 5.51 5.23
C LEU A 51 3.20 6.65 6.22
N ARG A 52 4.44 7.05 6.45
CA ARG A 52 4.74 8.23 7.26
C ARG A 52 5.44 9.26 6.42
N ASP A 53 4.87 10.46 6.35
CA ASP A 53 5.64 11.60 5.85
C ASP A 53 6.59 12.09 6.95
N GLY A 54 7.71 12.69 6.54
CA GLY A 54 8.68 13.29 7.47
C GLY A 54 8.14 14.49 8.24
N ALA A 55 6.90 14.91 7.98
CA ALA A 55 6.20 16.00 8.66
C ALA A 55 5.21 15.51 9.73
N GLY A 56 5.21 14.21 10.04
CA GLY A 56 4.39 13.61 11.11
C GLY A 56 2.95 13.29 10.72
N ARG A 57 2.56 13.44 9.45
CA ARG A 57 1.29 12.91 8.92
C ARG A 57 1.50 11.46 8.50
N GLY A 58 0.58 10.60 8.93
CA GLY A 58 0.63 9.17 8.65
C GLY A 58 -0.68 8.65 8.10
N TRP A 59 -0.59 7.82 7.06
CA TRP A 59 -1.71 7.14 6.44
C TRP A 59 -1.47 5.63 6.52
N VAL A 60 -2.48 4.87 6.90
CA VAL A 60 -2.44 3.41 6.79
C VAL A 60 -3.38 2.99 5.68
N VAL A 61 -2.84 2.36 4.65
CA VAL A 61 -3.63 1.78 3.57
C VAL A 61 -3.80 0.29 3.84
N MET A 62 -5.00 -0.14 4.20
CA MET A 62 -5.31 -1.52 4.54
C MET A 62 -5.90 -2.26 3.34
N LEU A 63 -5.29 -3.39 2.97
CA LEU A 63 -5.82 -4.35 1.98
C LEU A 63 -6.70 -5.40 2.66
N ARG A 64 -6.45 -5.67 3.94
CA ARG A 64 -7.18 -6.62 4.78
C ARG A 64 -7.55 -5.98 6.12
N PRO A 65 -8.55 -6.51 6.84
CA PRO A 65 -8.82 -6.07 8.21
C PRO A 65 -7.56 -6.04 9.08
N HIS A 66 -7.52 -5.15 10.08
CA HIS A 66 -6.31 -4.95 10.90
C HIS A 66 -5.98 -6.19 11.74
N GLU A 67 -6.98 -7.00 12.09
CA GLU A 67 -6.82 -8.28 12.78
C GLU A 67 -6.06 -9.34 11.96
N ASP A 68 -5.94 -9.16 10.64
CA ASP A 68 -5.17 -10.05 9.78
C ASP A 68 -3.66 -9.74 9.81
N VAL A 69 -3.24 -8.63 10.45
CA VAL A 69 -1.82 -8.26 10.54
C VAL A 69 -1.12 -9.13 11.58
N ALA A 70 -0.15 -9.92 11.14
CA ALA A 70 0.66 -10.79 12.00
C ALA A 70 2.06 -10.23 12.26
N SER A 71 2.63 -9.48 11.32
CA SER A 71 3.96 -8.88 11.48
C SER A 71 4.10 -7.58 10.69
N SER A 72 5.18 -6.84 10.98
CA SER A 72 5.47 -5.57 10.31
C SER A 72 6.94 -5.46 9.92
N ARG A 73 7.24 -4.89 8.75
CA ARG A 73 8.61 -4.72 8.24
C ARG A 73 8.82 -3.33 7.65
N PRO A 74 9.84 -2.56 8.09
CA PRO A 74 10.20 -1.29 7.44
C PRO A 74 10.51 -1.49 5.95
N ALA A 75 10.02 -0.58 5.11
CA ALA A 75 10.27 -0.61 3.66
C ALA A 75 10.24 0.80 3.06
N ARG A 76 10.72 0.92 1.83
CA ARG A 76 10.41 2.06 0.97
C ARG A 76 9.42 1.62 -0.11
N VAL A 77 8.43 2.46 -0.33
CA VAL A 77 7.44 2.29 -1.39
C VAL A 77 7.42 3.53 -2.25
N ARG A 78 6.94 3.41 -3.49
CA ARG A 78 6.67 4.59 -4.32
C ARG A 78 5.20 4.91 -4.20
N ALA A 79 4.86 6.12 -3.77
CA ALA A 79 3.48 6.54 -3.60
C ALA A 79 3.17 7.74 -4.49
N ALA A 80 2.06 7.66 -5.23
CA ALA A 80 1.40 8.81 -5.82
C ALA A 80 0.46 9.36 -4.75
N LEU A 81 0.68 10.62 -4.34
CA LEU A 81 -0.19 11.27 -3.37
C LEU A 81 -1.12 12.26 -4.08
N ALA A 82 -2.36 12.35 -3.62
CA ALA A 82 -3.30 13.39 -4.01
C ALA A 82 -2.84 14.77 -3.49
N LEU A 83 -3.51 15.84 -3.96
CA LEU A 83 -3.18 17.23 -3.59
C LEU A 83 -3.25 17.49 -2.07
N ASP A 84 -4.10 16.75 -1.36
CA ASP A 84 -4.26 16.83 0.09
C ASP A 84 -3.26 15.94 0.86
N GLY A 85 -2.37 15.24 0.15
CA GLY A 85 -1.36 14.35 0.71
C GLY A 85 -1.83 12.92 0.97
N ARG A 86 -3.09 12.57 0.65
CA ARG A 86 -3.58 11.19 0.75
C ARG A 86 -2.88 10.27 -0.25
N PRO A 87 -2.55 9.03 0.11
CA PRO A 87 -2.10 8.04 -0.87
C PRO A 87 -3.23 7.73 -1.86
N ALA A 88 -2.89 7.75 -3.15
CA ALA A 88 -3.79 7.33 -4.22
C ALA A 88 -3.36 5.97 -4.78
N THR A 89 -2.09 5.85 -5.17
CA THR A 89 -1.52 4.59 -5.67
C THR A 89 -0.18 4.33 -5.00
N LEU A 90 0.05 3.09 -4.59
CA LEU A 90 1.29 2.60 -4.00
C LEU A 90 1.91 1.53 -4.87
N HIS A 91 3.21 1.64 -5.14
CA HIS A 91 4.03 0.58 -5.71
C HIS A 91 4.88 0.01 -4.58
N VAL A 92 4.57 -1.22 -4.19
CA VAL A 92 5.15 -1.92 -3.06
C VAL A 92 6.05 -3.03 -3.59
N PRO A 93 7.38 -2.84 -3.59
CA PRO A 93 8.31 -3.82 -4.13
C PRO A 93 8.45 -5.03 -3.21
N ASP A 94 8.82 -6.17 -3.80
CA ASP A 94 9.26 -7.38 -3.10
C ASP A 94 8.25 -7.93 -2.08
N VAL A 95 6.96 -7.77 -2.35
CA VAL A 95 5.87 -8.35 -1.56
C VAL A 95 4.67 -8.62 -2.45
N ARG A 96 3.93 -9.70 -2.17
CA ARG A 96 2.69 -10.07 -2.87
C ARG A 96 1.49 -9.68 -2.02
N ALA A 97 0.38 -9.30 -2.64
CA ALA A 97 -0.92 -9.22 -1.98
C ALA A 97 -1.76 -10.49 -2.21
N ARG A 98 -2.58 -10.85 -1.22
CA ARG A 98 -3.55 -11.95 -1.36
C ARG A 98 -4.64 -11.54 -2.35
N GLY A 99 -4.98 -12.43 -3.30
CA GLY A 99 -6.01 -12.12 -4.31
C GLY A 99 -5.52 -11.28 -5.50
N SER A 100 -4.22 -11.36 -5.83
CA SER A 100 -3.62 -10.71 -7.02
C SER A 100 -4.22 -11.14 -8.38
N GLU A 101 -5.22 -12.02 -8.39
CA GLU A 101 -6.03 -12.39 -9.54
C GLU A 101 -7.42 -11.73 -9.42
N MET A 102 -7.54 -10.46 -9.84
CA MET A 102 -8.80 -10.01 -10.43
C MET A 102 -8.59 -10.02 -11.93
N ALA A 103 -9.07 -11.09 -12.55
CA ALA A 103 -9.15 -11.24 -14.00
C ALA A 103 -9.76 -9.98 -14.61
N ILE A 104 -9.06 -9.41 -15.59
CA ILE A 104 -9.73 -8.63 -16.64
C ILE A 104 -10.52 -9.67 -17.43
N LEU A 105 -11.84 -9.72 -17.20
CA LEU A 105 -12.79 -10.28 -18.16
C LEU A 105 -13.07 -9.24 -19.25
#